data_AF-A0A0M0KNI3-F1
#
_entry.id   AF-A0A0M0KNI3-F1
#
_cell.length_a   1.000
_cell.length_b   1.000
_cell.length_c   1.000
_cell.angle_alpha   90.00
_cell.angle_beta   90.00
_cell.angle_gamma   90.00
#
_symmetry.space_group_name_H-M   'P 1'
#
loop_
_entity.id
_entity.type
_entity.pdbx_description
1 polymer ?
#
loop_
_entity_poly.entity_id
_entity_poly.type
_entity_poly.pdbx_seq_one_letter_code
_entity_poly.pdbx_strand_id
1 'polypeptide(L)'
;MTYIISYGIHVLVALVFFILIPLPYLIKGSLLDREESFQKLLSIYQPILLVAHGALVVSVVSGLLMVADWTSLWVWGVIVLWIAIGAWLGLTAKGIRLLKDNQESSEERAVLVTNLKKHSLFLMVAIIAMFALKIFRYF
;
A
#
# COMPACT_ATOMS: atom_id res chain seq x y z
N MET A 1 8.64 29.17 -1.95
CA MET A 1 7.89 28.72 -0.75
C MET A 1 6.93 27.58 -1.07
N THR A 2 6.04 27.73 -2.06
CA THR A 2 5.04 26.71 -2.45
C THR A 2 5.65 25.35 -2.81
N TYR A 3 6.78 25.32 -3.52
CA TYR A 3 7.47 24.07 -3.89
C TYR A 3 8.00 23.28 -2.68
N ILE A 4 8.59 23.96 -1.69
CA ILE A 4 9.14 23.34 -0.48
C ILE A 4 8.02 22.74 0.37
N ILE A 5 6.89 23.46 0.49
CA ILE A 5 5.70 22.98 1.22
C ILE A 5 5.13 21.74 0.51
N SER A 6 5.00 21.79 -0.83
CA SER A 6 4.52 20.66 -1.63
C SER A 6 5.42 19.42 -1.49
N TYR A 7 6.75 19.62 -1.54
CA TYR A 7 7.72 18.56 -1.31
C TYR A 7 7.62 17.96 0.10
N GLY A 8 7.50 18.80 1.14
CA GLY A 8 7.33 18.35 2.52
C GLY A 8 6.07 17.50 2.71
N ILE A 9 4.95 17.94 2.14
CA ILE A 9 3.69 17.18 2.14
C ILE A 9 3.89 15.85 1.40
N HIS A 10 4.50 15.86 0.20
CA HIS A 10 4.74 14.65 -0.59
C HIS A 10 5.55 13.60 0.19
N VAL A 11 6.61 14.02 0.88
CA VAL A 11 7.45 13.12 1.70
C VAL A 11 6.69 12.61 2.93
N LEU A 12 5.99 13.47 3.66
CA LEU A 12 5.21 13.07 4.84
C LEU A 12 4.12 12.07 4.49
N VAL A 13 3.43 12.29 3.38
CA VAL A 13 2.37 11.40 2.89
C VAL A 13 2.95 10.05 2.46
N ALA A 14 4.16 10.03 1.89
CA ALA A 14 4.85 8.79 1.53
C ALA A 14 5.15 7.89 2.75
N LEU A 15 5.32 8.46 3.94
CA LEU A 15 5.55 7.69 5.18
C LEU A 15 4.37 6.79 5.55
N VAL A 16 3.15 7.14 5.14
CA VAL A 16 1.96 6.30 5.37
C VAL A 16 2.12 4.90 4.77
N PHE A 17 2.79 4.80 3.61
CA PHE A 17 2.99 3.51 2.94
C PHE A 17 3.95 2.58 3.70
N PHE A 18 4.86 3.10 4.50
CA PHE A 18 5.76 2.26 5.31
C PHE A 18 5.01 1.44 6.36
N ILE A 19 3.86 1.94 6.85
CA ILE A 19 2.99 1.23 7.79
C ILE A 19 2.41 -0.04 7.14
N LEU A 20 2.33 -0.11 5.81
CA LEU A 20 1.80 -1.26 5.07
C LEU A 20 2.82 -2.36 4.83
N ILE A 21 4.13 -2.08 4.95
CA ILE A 21 5.21 -3.05 4.77
C ILE A 21 5.10 -4.27 5.72
N PRO A 22 4.83 -4.13 7.03
CA PRO A 22 4.72 -5.27 7.92
C PRO A 22 3.45 -6.12 7.72
N LEU A 23 2.43 -5.61 7.02
CA LEU A 23 1.13 -6.27 6.84
C LEU A 23 1.19 -7.75 6.42
N PRO A 24 1.88 -8.16 5.34
CA PRO A 24 1.94 -9.57 4.94
C PRO A 24 2.49 -10.49 6.04
N TYR A 25 3.47 -10.01 6.81
CA TYR A 25 4.04 -10.78 7.93
C TYR A 25 3.08 -10.85 9.11
N LEU A 26 2.39 -9.75 9.43
CA LEU A 26 1.39 -9.73 10.50
C LEU A 26 0.19 -10.62 10.18
N ILE A 27 -0.24 -10.69 8.91
CA ILE A 27 -1.27 -11.65 8.48
C ILE A 27 -0.80 -13.08 8.74
N LYS A 28 0.44 -13.42 8.36
CA LYS A 28 0.99 -14.76 8.62
C LYS A 28 1.06 -15.06 10.12
N GLY A 29 1.52 -14.12 10.93
CA GLY A 29 1.68 -14.30 12.39
C GLY A 29 0.34 -14.40 13.13
N SER A 30 -0.63 -13.55 12.80
CA SER A 30 -1.94 -13.54 13.47
C SER A 30 -2.78 -14.80 13.23
N LEU A 31 -2.60 -15.47 12.09
CA LEU A 31 -3.24 -16.76 11.78
C LEU A 31 -2.70 -17.93 12.62
N LEU A 32 -1.48 -17.82 13.17
CA LEU A 32 -0.86 -18.87 13.98
C LEU A 32 -1.28 -18.80 15.46
N ASP A 33 -1.86 -17.69 15.88
CA ASP A 33 -2.09 -17.38 17.30
C ASP A 33 -3.56 -17.63 17.68
N ARG A 34 -4.47 -16.68 17.36
CA ARG A 34 -5.91 -16.81 17.60
C ARG A 34 -6.72 -16.09 16.53
N GLU A 35 -7.91 -16.60 16.28
CA GLU A 35 -8.92 -15.99 15.42
C GLU A 35 -9.19 -14.50 15.79
N GLU A 36 -9.22 -14.18 17.08
CA GLU A 36 -9.40 -12.81 17.57
C GLU A 36 -8.24 -11.87 17.16
N SER A 37 -7.00 -12.37 17.21
CA SER A 37 -5.80 -11.62 16.81
C SER A 37 -5.87 -11.24 15.33
N PHE A 38 -6.36 -12.16 14.49
CA PHE A 38 -6.57 -11.90 13.07
C PHE A 38 -7.66 -10.85 12.83
N GLN A 39 -8.79 -10.93 13.52
CA GLN A 39 -9.88 -9.94 13.40
C GLN A 39 -9.48 -8.54 13.89
N LYS A 40 -8.68 -8.46 14.97
CA LYS A 40 -8.05 -7.21 15.43
C LYS A 40 -7.14 -6.61 14.37
N LEU A 41 -6.28 -7.43 13.75
CA LEU A 41 -5.40 -6.97 12.68
C LEU A 41 -6.19 -6.36 11.52
N LEU A 42 -7.22 -7.06 11.04
CA LEU A 42 -8.09 -6.56 9.96
C LEU A 42 -8.75 -5.22 10.33
N SER A 43 -9.20 -5.08 11.57
CA SER A 43 -9.85 -3.87 12.05
C SER A 43 -8.91 -2.68 12.20
N ILE A 44 -7.63 -2.92 12.56
CA ILE A 44 -6.60 -1.87 12.61
C ILE A 44 -6.17 -1.45 11.20
N TYR A 45 -5.99 -2.41 10.29
CA TYR A 45 -5.47 -2.11 8.95
C TYR A 45 -6.53 -1.56 7.99
N GLN A 46 -7.83 -1.78 8.23
CA GLN A 46 -8.89 -1.21 7.40
C GLN A 46 -8.83 0.34 7.31
N PRO A 47 -8.79 1.10 8.43
CA PRO A 47 -8.64 2.55 8.35
C PRO A 47 -7.27 2.98 7.82
N ILE A 48 -6.19 2.24 8.12
CA ILE A 48 -4.85 2.53 7.59
C ILE A 48 -4.86 2.46 6.07
N LEU A 49 -5.49 1.43 5.48
CA LEU A 49 -5.62 1.30 4.03
C LEU A 49 -6.48 2.41 3.42
N LEU A 50 -7.51 2.89 4.12
CA LEU A 50 -8.30 4.04 3.67
C LEU A 50 -7.45 5.31 3.63
N VAL A 51 -6.71 5.60 4.70
CA VAL A 51 -5.78 6.74 4.75
C VAL A 51 -4.71 6.61 3.68
N ALA A 52 -4.19 5.40 3.42
CA ALA A 52 -3.23 5.14 2.36
C ALA A 52 -3.80 5.39 0.95
N HIS A 53 -5.09 5.18 0.72
CA HIS A 53 -5.72 5.56 -0.57
C HIS A 53 -5.75 7.08 -0.73
N GLY A 54 -6.09 7.82 0.33
CA GLY A 54 -5.99 9.29 0.31
C GLY A 54 -4.56 9.75 0.05
N ALA A 55 -3.60 9.13 0.74
CA ALA A 55 -2.17 9.39 0.58
C ALA A 55 -1.69 9.11 -0.85
N LEU A 56 -2.19 8.05 -1.50
CA LEU A 56 -1.89 7.71 -2.89
C LEU A 56 -2.30 8.84 -3.83
N VAL A 57 -3.54 9.32 -3.71
CA VAL A 57 -4.06 10.40 -4.56
C VAL A 57 -3.23 11.66 -4.37
N VAL A 58 -2.98 12.07 -3.12
CA VAL A 58 -2.16 13.25 -2.82
C VAL A 58 -0.76 13.10 -3.37
N SER A 59 -0.13 11.93 -3.24
CA SER A 59 1.23 11.67 -3.71
C SER A 59 1.32 11.68 -5.23
N VAL A 60 0.35 11.10 -5.93
CA VAL A 60 0.29 11.12 -7.40
C VAL A 60 0.09 12.55 -7.90
N VAL A 61 -0.92 13.27 -7.37
CA VAL A 61 -1.22 14.63 -7.82
C VAL A 61 -0.03 15.57 -7.56
N SER A 62 0.49 15.58 -6.33
CA SER A 62 1.67 16.40 -5.99
C SER A 62 2.90 16.00 -6.81
N GLY A 63 3.12 14.70 -7.02
CA GLY A 63 4.22 14.20 -7.84
C GLY A 63 4.14 14.66 -9.30
N LEU A 64 2.97 14.59 -9.92
CA LEU A 64 2.76 15.02 -11.31
C LEU A 64 2.99 16.53 -11.47
N LEU A 65 2.55 17.35 -10.50
CA LEU A 65 2.80 18.80 -10.51
C LEU A 65 4.29 19.16 -10.37
N MET A 66 5.12 18.23 -9.87
CA MET A 66 6.56 18.41 -9.69
C MET A 66 7.40 17.81 -10.83
N VAL A 67 6.78 17.17 -11.84
CA VAL A 67 7.50 16.63 -13.00
C VAL A 67 7.99 17.77 -13.90
N ALA A 68 9.30 17.85 -14.09
CA ALA A 68 9.93 18.80 -15.01
C ALA A 68 10.20 18.22 -16.40
N ASP A 69 10.43 16.91 -16.50
CA ASP A 69 10.80 16.23 -17.75
C ASP A 69 10.05 14.90 -17.90
N TRP A 70 9.12 14.87 -18.87
CA TRP A 70 8.28 13.72 -19.19
C TRP A 70 8.98 12.66 -20.07
N THR A 71 10.16 12.97 -20.61
CA THR A 71 10.94 12.02 -21.42
C THR A 71 11.80 11.10 -20.55
N SER A 72 11.97 11.44 -19.28
CA SER A 72 12.77 10.66 -18.34
C SER A 72 12.17 9.29 -18.05
N LEU A 73 12.92 8.22 -18.35
CA LEU A 73 12.55 6.83 -17.99
C LEU A 73 12.31 6.66 -16.49
N TRP A 74 12.98 7.46 -15.65
CA TRP A 74 12.77 7.44 -14.21
C TRP A 74 11.36 7.91 -13.82
N VAL A 75 10.84 8.95 -14.47
CA VAL A 75 9.47 9.44 -14.24
C VAL A 75 8.45 8.37 -14.60
N TRP A 76 8.64 7.70 -15.74
CA TRP A 76 7.79 6.58 -16.14
C TRP A 76 7.85 5.40 -15.16
N GLY A 77 9.05 5.07 -14.66
CA GLY A 77 9.21 4.06 -13.61
C GLY A 77 8.42 4.41 -12.34
N VAL A 78 8.48 5.67 -11.90
CA VAL A 78 7.69 6.17 -10.76
C VAL A 78 6.18 6.06 -11.01
N ILE A 79 5.71 6.43 -12.21
CA ILE A 79 4.30 6.35 -12.58
C ILE A 79 3.80 4.90 -12.56
N VAL A 80 4.56 3.97 -13.16
CA VAL A 80 4.23 2.55 -13.18
C VAL A 80 4.13 1.98 -11.75
N LEU A 81 5.06 2.36 -10.88
CA LEU A 81 5.03 1.93 -9.48
C LEU A 81 3.85 2.53 -8.72
N TRP A 82 3.46 3.78 -8.97
CA TRP A 82 2.25 4.34 -8.38
C TRP A 82 0.99 3.59 -8.80
N ILE A 83 0.87 3.23 -10.08
CA ILE A 83 -0.25 2.41 -10.59
C ILE A 83 -0.25 1.05 -9.90
N ALA A 84 0.91 0.39 -9.81
CA ALA A 84 1.04 -0.90 -9.14
C ALA A 84 0.64 -0.82 -7.66
N ILE A 85 1.16 0.18 -6.92
CA ILE A 85 0.79 0.41 -5.51
C ILE A 85 -0.72 0.61 -5.39
N GLY A 86 -1.32 1.46 -6.24
CA GLY A 86 -2.76 1.71 -6.21
C GLY A 86 -3.59 0.46 -6.45
N ALA A 87 -3.23 -0.36 -7.43
CA ALA A 87 -3.91 -1.61 -7.74
C ALA A 87 -3.83 -2.60 -6.56
N TRP A 88 -2.63 -2.85 -6.02
CA TRP A 88 -2.45 -3.78 -4.91
C TRP A 88 -3.05 -3.26 -3.60
N LEU A 89 -3.05 -1.95 -3.39
CA LEU A 89 -3.70 -1.31 -2.25
C LEU A 89 -5.21 -1.53 -2.28
N GLY A 90 -5.85 -1.34 -3.44
CA GLY A 90 -7.28 -1.60 -3.64
C GLY A 90 -7.66 -3.06 -3.41
N LEU A 91 -6.90 -3.99 -4.00
CA LEU A 91 -7.12 -5.44 -3.82
C LEU A 91 -6.93 -5.88 -2.37
N THR A 92 -5.92 -5.33 -1.68
CA THR A 92 -5.68 -5.62 -0.25
C THR A 92 -6.83 -5.09 0.61
N ALA A 93 -7.28 -3.85 0.36
CA ALA A 93 -8.41 -3.25 1.10
C ALA A 93 -9.72 -4.01 0.88
N LYS A 94 -9.98 -4.46 -0.35
CA LYS A 94 -11.13 -5.32 -0.66
C LYS A 94 -11.04 -6.64 0.10
N GLY A 95 -9.89 -7.30 0.09
CA GLY A 95 -9.67 -8.56 0.82
C GLY A 95 -9.94 -8.42 2.32
N ILE A 96 -9.47 -7.34 2.96
CA ILE A 96 -9.74 -7.07 4.38
C ILE A 96 -11.25 -6.91 4.63
N ARG A 97 -11.97 -6.18 3.77
CA ARG A 97 -13.42 -5.96 3.94
C ARG A 97 -14.20 -7.26 3.84
N LEU A 98 -13.92 -8.10 2.84
CA LEU A 98 -14.58 -9.39 2.66
C LEU A 98 -14.34 -10.32 3.85
N LEU A 99 -13.10 -10.39 4.35
CA LEU A 99 -12.76 -11.23 5.49
C LEU A 99 -13.37 -10.77 6.82
N LYS A 100 -13.77 -9.49 6.92
CA LYS A 100 -14.50 -8.98 8.08
C LYS A 100 -15.99 -9.28 8.04
N ASP A 101 -16.56 -9.54 6.86
CA ASP A 101 -18.01 -9.65 6.70
C ASP A 101 -18.58 -10.99 7.22
N ASN A 102 -17.74 -11.95 7.65
CA ASN A 102 -18.09 -13.19 8.38
C ASN A 102 -19.22 -14.07 7.81
N GLN A 103 -19.68 -13.82 6.58
CA GLN A 103 -20.75 -14.58 5.94
C GLN A 103 -20.26 -15.71 5.03
N GLU A 104 -18.93 -15.85 4.85
CA GLU A 104 -18.37 -16.82 3.92
C GLU A 104 -18.14 -18.20 4.55
N SER A 105 -18.22 -19.23 3.70
CA SER A 105 -17.90 -20.60 4.09
C SER A 105 -16.43 -20.72 4.55
N SER A 106 -16.10 -21.77 5.30
CA SER A 106 -14.73 -22.00 5.77
C SER A 106 -13.72 -22.14 4.62
N GLU A 107 -14.16 -22.72 3.50
CA GLU A 107 -13.34 -22.92 2.30
C GLU A 107 -13.07 -21.60 1.57
N GLU A 108 -14.11 -20.81 1.31
CA GLU A 108 -13.96 -19.48 0.68
C GLU A 108 -13.08 -18.57 1.54
N ARG A 109 -13.25 -18.62 2.86
CA ARG A 109 -12.44 -17.85 3.79
C ARG A 109 -10.95 -18.17 3.68
N ALA A 110 -10.57 -19.44 3.53
CA ALA A 110 -9.18 -19.84 3.35
C ALA A 110 -8.57 -19.28 2.05
N VAL A 111 -9.37 -19.26 0.98
CA VAL A 111 -8.99 -18.66 -0.32
C VAL A 111 -8.81 -17.15 -0.18
N LEU A 112 -9.74 -16.46 0.49
CA LEU A 112 -9.65 -15.02 0.74
C LEU A 112 -8.40 -14.65 1.55
N VAL A 113 -8.07 -15.42 2.59
CA VAL A 113 -6.85 -15.22 3.40
C VAL A 113 -5.60 -15.36 2.52
N THR A 114 -5.55 -16.40 1.68
CA THR A 114 -4.42 -16.64 0.77
C THR A 114 -4.25 -15.49 -0.22
N ASN A 115 -5.36 -15.02 -0.80
CA ASN A 115 -5.37 -13.87 -1.70
C ASN A 115 -4.93 -12.59 -0.99
N LEU A 116 -5.43 -12.33 0.23
CA LEU A 116 -5.02 -11.17 1.03
C LEU A 116 -3.51 -11.18 1.30
N LYS A 117 -2.93 -12.34 1.65
CA LYS A 117 -1.48 -12.49 1.85
C LYS A 117 -0.70 -12.18 0.57
N LYS A 118 -1.17 -12.70 -0.56
CA LYS A 118 -0.55 -12.47 -1.87
C LYS A 118 -0.58 -10.99 -2.24
N HIS A 119 -1.76 -10.35 -2.15
CA HIS A 119 -1.91 -8.93 -2.50
C HIS A 119 -1.11 -8.01 -1.58
N SER A 120 -1.10 -8.26 -0.26
CA SER A 120 -0.31 -7.49 0.70
C SER A 120 1.20 -7.67 0.49
N LEU A 121 1.64 -8.85 0.05
CA LEU A 121 3.04 -9.08 -0.32
C LEU A 121 3.43 -8.31 -1.58
N PHE A 122 2.60 -8.31 -2.63
CA PHE A 122 2.89 -7.50 -3.82
C PHE A 122 2.85 -6.00 -3.54
N LEU A 123 1.93 -5.56 -2.68
CA LEU A 123 1.88 -4.18 -2.22
C LEU A 123 3.19 -3.79 -1.50
N MET A 124 3.65 -4.62 -0.57
CA MET A 124 4.93 -4.42 0.13
C MET A 124 6.09 -4.31 -0.86
N VAL A 125 6.18 -5.24 -1.82
CA VAL A 125 7.25 -5.23 -2.85
C VAL A 125 7.20 -3.96 -3.70
N ALA A 126 6.01 -3.52 -4.10
CA ALA A 126 5.83 -2.29 -4.88
C ALA A 126 6.27 -1.04 -4.10
N ILE A 127 5.97 -0.97 -2.80
CA ILE A 127 6.39 0.12 -1.92
C ILE A 127 7.92 0.14 -1.77
N ILE A 128 8.54 -1.02 -1.54
CA ILE A 128 10.01 -1.13 -1.44
C ILE A 128 10.66 -0.74 -2.77
N ALA A 129 10.13 -1.21 -3.90
CA ALA A 129 10.63 -0.87 -5.23
C ALA A 129 10.53 0.64 -5.52
N MET A 130 9.43 1.28 -5.11
CA MET A 130 9.24 2.73 -5.23
C MET A 130 10.30 3.50 -4.43
N PHE A 131 10.58 3.06 -3.19
CA PHE A 131 11.61 3.68 -2.38
C PHE A 131 13.02 3.45 -2.94
N ALA A 132 13.31 2.23 -3.41
CA ALA A 132 14.58 1.91 -4.05
C ALA A 132 14.81 2.76 -5.32
N LEU A 133 13.80 2.89 -6.19
CA LEU A 133 13.87 3.72 -7.39
C LEU A 133 14.13 5.19 -7.07
N LYS A 134 13.56 5.70 -5.98
CA LYS A 134 13.81 7.06 -5.49
C LYS A 134 15.26 7.22 -5.02
N ILE A 135 15.79 6.25 -4.28
CA ILE A 135 17.18 6.27 -3.79
C ILE A 135 18.19 6.18 -4.95
N PHE A 136 18.00 5.24 -5.87
CA PHE A 136 18.91 5.04 -7.02
C PHE A 136 19.02 6.27 -7.93
N ARG A 137 18.09 7.22 -7.87
CA ARG A 137 18.19 8.47 -8.63
C ARG A 137 19.31 9.38 -8.15
N TYR A 138 19.70 9.26 -6.88
CA TYR A 138 20.67 10.11 -6.18
C TYR A 138 22.06 9.47 -6.07
N PHE A 139 22.23 8.22 -6.50
CA PHE A 139 23.50 7.52 -6.61
C PHE A 139 23.88 7.38 -8.09
#